data_AF-A0A2T3LPL4-F1
#
_entry.id   AF-A0A2T3LPL4-F1
#
_cell.length_a   1.000
_cell.length_b   1.000
_cell.length_c   1.000
_cell.angle_alpha   90.00
_cell.angle_beta   90.00
_cell.angle_gamma   90.00
#
_symmetry.space_group_name_H-M   'P 1'
#
loop_
_entity.id
_entity.type
_entity.pdbx_description
1 polymer ?
#
loop_
_entity_poly.entity_id
_entity_poly.type
_entity_poly.pdbx_seq_one_letter_code
_entity_poly.pdbx_strand_id
1 'polypeptide(L)'
;MSKIILSSIFLMITLTGCQTLSISLPESEYQGNLPPQIKNEIAKSVNDTEIEGMRGATAKVYFDSEKSLMTIAYMLRNPHWQWTIYKSDVEKDSFPYLCEKYGYEIHNGLGIRYWFSGSGGFTTDTVTKEVCNSLSS
;
A
#
# COMPACT_ATOMS: atom_id res chain seq x y z
N MET A 1 66.53 21.92 -8.45
CA MET A 1 65.21 22.53 -8.19
C MET A 1 64.40 22.47 -9.47
N SER A 2 63.36 21.63 -9.53
CA SER A 2 62.27 21.79 -10.50
C SER A 2 61.06 21.02 -9.97
N LYS A 3 59.95 21.74 -9.80
CA LYS A 3 58.73 21.29 -9.09
C LYS A 3 57.82 20.55 -10.07
N ILE A 4 57.44 19.32 -9.72
CA ILE A 4 56.36 18.57 -10.38
C ILE A 4 55.06 19.06 -9.77
N ILE A 5 54.21 19.74 -10.54
CA ILE A 5 52.84 20.07 -10.13
C ILE A 5 51.92 19.10 -10.89
N LEU A 6 51.64 17.96 -10.26
CA LEU A 6 50.61 17.03 -10.70
C LEU A 6 49.25 17.64 -10.33
N SER A 7 48.55 18.17 -11.33
CA SER A 7 47.19 18.71 -11.15
C SER A 7 46.19 17.56 -11.13
N SER A 8 45.78 17.12 -9.94
CA SER A 8 44.72 16.12 -9.76
C SER A 8 43.35 16.77 -10.02
N ILE A 9 42.79 16.47 -11.20
CA ILE A 9 41.40 16.78 -11.53
C ILE A 9 40.50 15.85 -10.71
N PHE A 10 39.93 16.37 -9.63
CA PHE A 10 38.96 15.69 -8.79
C PHE A 10 37.61 15.68 -9.53
N LEU A 11 37.30 14.56 -10.20
CA LEU A 11 36.03 14.34 -10.88
C LEU A 11 34.94 14.09 -9.82
N MET A 12 34.26 15.15 -9.38
CA MET A 12 33.03 15.05 -8.57
C MET A 12 31.90 14.50 -9.46
N ILE A 13 31.80 13.18 -9.51
CA ILE A 13 30.61 12.50 -10.00
C ILE A 13 29.54 12.69 -8.92
N THR A 14 28.73 13.74 -9.06
CA THR A 14 27.48 13.85 -8.31
C THR A 14 26.53 12.81 -8.90
N LEU A 15 26.44 11.65 -8.23
CA LEU A 15 25.28 10.75 -8.39
C LEU A 15 24.06 11.56 -7.95
N THR A 16 23.39 12.20 -8.90
CA THR A 16 22.06 12.74 -8.69
C THR A 16 21.17 11.55 -8.32
N GLY A 17 20.78 11.51 -7.04
CA GLY A 17 19.96 10.45 -6.48
C GLY A 17 18.71 10.27 -7.34
N CYS A 18 18.48 9.03 -7.75
CA CYS A 18 17.20 8.62 -8.31
C CYS A 18 16.15 8.94 -7.23
N GLN A 19 15.38 10.02 -7.42
CA GLN A 19 14.22 10.30 -6.59
C GLN A 19 13.23 9.18 -6.86
N THR A 20 13.23 8.18 -5.99
CA THR A 20 12.15 7.21 -5.92
C THR A 20 10.91 8.02 -5.57
N LEU A 21 10.02 8.20 -6.54
CA LEU A 21 8.69 8.77 -6.33
C LEU A 21 7.99 7.91 -5.27
N SER A 22 8.08 8.30 -4.01
CA SER A 22 7.33 7.68 -2.94
C SER A 22 5.87 8.09 -3.12
N ILE A 23 5.02 7.11 -3.40
CA ILE A 23 3.58 7.32 -3.42
C ILE A 23 3.15 7.63 -1.99
N SER A 24 2.61 8.83 -1.78
CA SER A 24 1.99 9.19 -0.50
C SER A 24 0.67 8.43 -0.37
N LEU A 25 0.58 7.54 0.62
CA LEU A 25 -0.66 6.85 0.93
C LEU A 25 -1.69 7.84 1.52
N PRO A 26 -2.99 7.59 1.32
CA PRO A 26 -4.03 8.39 1.98
C PRO A 26 -3.88 8.28 3.50
N GLU A 27 -4.19 9.36 4.21
CA GLU A 27 -4.14 9.35 5.67
C GLU A 27 -5.14 8.34 6.27
N SER A 28 -4.89 7.91 7.51
CA SER A 28 -5.73 6.98 8.22
C SER A 28 -5.65 7.26 9.71
N GLU A 29 -6.82 7.35 10.35
CA GLU A 29 -6.94 7.40 11.81
C GLU A 29 -6.95 6.00 12.45
N TYR A 30 -6.91 4.94 11.63
CA TYR A 30 -6.89 3.57 12.15
C TYR A 30 -5.61 3.32 12.96
N GLN A 31 -5.78 2.69 14.12
CA GLN A 31 -4.70 2.17 14.95
C GLN A 31 -5.01 0.73 15.38
N GLY A 32 -4.26 -0.22 14.84
CA GLY A 32 -4.35 -1.63 15.17
C GLY A 32 -3.15 -2.10 15.98
N ASN A 33 -3.32 -3.21 16.72
CA ASN A 33 -2.29 -3.76 17.58
C ASN A 33 -1.90 -5.19 17.17
N LEU A 34 -1.36 -5.33 15.96
CA LEU A 34 -0.86 -6.63 15.51
C LEU A 34 0.33 -7.10 16.35
N PRO A 35 0.38 -8.39 16.73
CA PRO A 35 1.58 -8.99 17.32
C PRO A 35 2.81 -8.79 16.43
N PRO A 36 4.00 -8.48 16.99
CA PRO A 36 5.22 -8.22 16.21
C PRO A 36 5.59 -9.34 15.23
N GLN A 37 5.29 -10.59 15.58
CA GLN A 37 5.52 -11.76 14.74
C GLN A 37 4.70 -11.68 13.45
N ILE A 38 3.40 -11.39 13.57
CA ILE A 38 2.49 -11.26 12.42
C ILE A 38 2.87 -10.03 11.58
N LYS A 39 3.25 -8.90 12.21
CA LYS A 39 3.74 -7.72 11.46
C LYS A 39 4.92 -8.06 10.56
N ASN A 40 5.87 -8.85 11.05
CA ASN A 40 7.05 -9.26 10.29
C ASN A 40 6.71 -10.22 9.14
N GLU A 41 5.74 -11.11 9.33
CA GLU A 41 5.26 -12.02 8.29
C GLU A 41 4.58 -11.24 7.16
N ILE A 42 3.66 -10.34 7.50
CA ILE A 42 2.97 -9.48 6.52
C ILE A 42 3.96 -8.58 5.79
N ALA A 43 4.89 -7.93 6.51
CA ALA A 43 5.87 -7.03 5.89
C ALA A 43 6.75 -7.75 4.85
N LYS A 44 7.03 -9.05 5.05
CA LYS A 44 7.74 -9.87 4.06
C LYS A 44 6.86 -10.23 2.88
N SER A 45 5.62 -10.67 3.12
CA SER A 45 4.73 -11.13 2.05
C SER A 45 4.26 -9.99 1.13
N VAL A 46 4.15 -8.76 1.65
CA VAL A 46 3.63 -7.60 0.89
C VAL A 46 4.49 -7.26 -0.33
N ASN A 47 5.81 -7.46 -0.26
CA ASN A 47 6.70 -7.23 -1.41
C ASN A 47 6.53 -8.29 -2.51
N ASP A 48 6.10 -9.50 -2.13
CA ASP A 48 5.96 -10.65 -3.03
C ASP A 48 4.51 -10.87 -3.47
N THR A 49 3.55 -10.10 -2.96
CA THR A 49 2.12 -10.29 -3.26
C THR A 49 1.80 -9.71 -4.63
N GLU A 50 1.74 -10.57 -5.65
CA GLU A 50 1.08 -10.25 -6.90
C GLU A 50 -0.44 -10.16 -6.64
N ILE A 51 -0.98 -8.94 -6.66
CA ILE A 51 -2.42 -8.73 -6.74
C ILE A 51 -2.79 -8.57 -8.20
N GLU A 52 -3.80 -9.33 -8.63
CA GLU A 52 -4.38 -9.17 -9.95
C GLU A 52 -4.86 -7.72 -10.13
N GLY A 53 -4.25 -7.04 -11.10
CA GLY A 53 -4.70 -5.71 -11.49
C GLY A 53 -6.10 -5.78 -12.11
N MET A 54 -6.90 -4.75 -11.89
CA MET A 54 -8.14 -4.57 -12.64
C MET A 54 -7.83 -4.12 -14.08
N ARG A 55 -8.80 -4.30 -14.99
CA ARG A 55 -8.67 -3.79 -16.36
C ARG A 55 -8.36 -2.29 -16.31
N GLY A 56 -7.17 -1.94 -16.79
CA GLY A 56 -6.71 -0.55 -16.86
C GLY A 56 -6.07 0.02 -15.59
N ALA A 57 -5.88 -0.80 -14.56
CA ALA A 57 -5.22 -0.42 -13.33
C ALA A 57 -4.03 -1.33 -13.00
N THR A 58 -3.11 -0.84 -12.19
CA THR A 58 -2.12 -1.67 -11.48
C THR A 58 -2.54 -1.79 -10.03
N ALA A 59 -2.32 -2.95 -9.44
CA ALA A 59 -2.55 -3.18 -8.02
C ALA A 59 -1.21 -3.23 -7.29
N LYS A 60 -1.16 -2.70 -6.07
CA LYS A 60 -0.02 -2.82 -5.17
C LYS A 60 -0.48 -2.85 -3.72
N VAL A 61 0.16 -3.67 -2.91
CA VAL A 61 -0.09 -3.72 -1.47
C VAL A 61 0.94 -2.86 -0.75
N TYR A 62 0.47 -2.16 0.28
CA TYR A 62 1.29 -1.41 1.21
C TYR A 62 0.93 -1.83 2.62
N PHE A 63 1.92 -1.95 3.49
CA PHE A 63 1.71 -2.26 4.90
C PHE A 63 2.38 -1.21 5.77
N ASP A 64 1.58 -0.54 6.58
CA ASP A 64 2.00 0.37 7.62
C ASP A 64 2.08 -0.43 8.93
N SER A 65 3.31 -0.75 9.34
CA SER A 65 3.59 -1.53 10.54
C SER A 65 3.26 -0.76 11.83
N GLU A 66 3.33 0.57 11.81
CA GLU A 66 3.03 1.39 13.00
C GLU A 66 1.53 1.39 13.29
N LYS A 67 0.71 1.52 12.25
CA LYS A 67 -0.75 1.50 12.36
C LYS A 67 -1.37 0.10 12.29
N SER A 68 -0.57 -0.93 12.01
CA SER A 68 -1.04 -2.28 11.69
C SER A 68 -2.09 -2.26 10.56
N LEU A 69 -1.82 -1.49 9.50
CA LEU A 69 -2.77 -1.20 8.43
C LEU A 69 -2.23 -1.66 7.08
N MET A 70 -2.97 -2.54 6.40
CA MET A 70 -2.72 -2.91 5.02
C MET A 70 -3.60 -2.09 4.08
N THR A 71 -2.99 -1.50 3.06
CA THR A 71 -3.69 -0.76 2.00
C THR A 71 -3.46 -1.46 0.66
N ILE A 72 -4.54 -1.94 0.06
CA ILE A 72 -4.53 -2.49 -1.31
C ILE A 72 -4.84 -1.33 -2.26
N ALA A 73 -3.83 -0.86 -2.97
CA ALA A 73 -3.94 0.28 -3.86
C ALA A 73 -4.16 -0.15 -5.31
N TYR A 74 -5.18 0.39 -5.95
CA TYR A 74 -5.41 0.32 -7.39
C TYR A 74 -5.12 1.68 -8.01
N MET A 75 -4.22 1.72 -8.98
CA MET A 75 -3.77 2.95 -9.64
C MET A 75 -4.11 2.88 -11.12
N LEU A 76 -4.82 3.88 -11.65
CA LEU A 76 -5.09 3.97 -13.08
C LEU A 76 -3.79 4.09 -13.87
N ARG A 77 -3.65 3.28 -14.92
CA ARG A 77 -2.46 3.32 -15.80
C ARG A 77 -2.47 4.55 -16.72
N ASN A 78 -3.64 5.10 -17.00
CA ASN A 78 -3.82 6.27 -17.85
C ASN A 78 -4.43 7.42 -17.03
N PRO A 79 -3.80 8.60 -16.97
CA PRO A 79 -4.30 9.74 -16.20
C PRO A 79 -5.61 10.33 -16.73
N HIS A 80 -5.99 10.03 -17.98
CA HIS A 80 -7.26 10.47 -18.56
C HIS A 80 -8.43 9.53 -18.24
N TRP A 81 -8.18 8.40 -17.60
CA TRP A 81 -9.24 7.52 -17.14
C TRP A 81 -9.80 7.99 -15.80
N GLN A 82 -11.03 7.56 -15.52
CA GLN A 82 -11.70 7.81 -14.25
C GLN A 82 -12.30 6.53 -13.71
N TRP A 83 -12.33 6.42 -12.39
CA TRP A 83 -13.07 5.35 -11.73
C TRP A 83 -14.56 5.54 -11.92
N THR A 84 -15.25 4.49 -12.34
CA THR A 84 -16.71 4.45 -12.49
C THR A 84 -17.34 3.43 -11.54
N ILE A 85 -16.61 3.06 -10.50
CA ILE A 85 -17.03 2.15 -9.43
C ILE A 85 -17.27 2.98 -8.17
N TYR A 86 -18.21 2.54 -7.33
CA TYR A 86 -18.54 3.25 -6.10
C TYR A 86 -17.95 2.55 -4.88
N LYS A 87 -17.61 3.35 -3.87
CA LYS A 87 -17.10 2.86 -2.58
C LYS A 87 -17.99 1.76 -2.01
N SER A 88 -19.30 1.98 -1.95
CA SER A 88 -20.27 1.03 -1.39
C SER A 88 -20.27 -0.33 -2.09
N ASP A 89 -20.07 -0.34 -3.41
CA ASP A 89 -20.07 -1.58 -4.20
C ASP A 89 -18.79 -2.39 -3.90
N VAL A 90 -17.64 -1.70 -3.86
CA VAL A 90 -16.37 -2.33 -3.50
C VAL A 90 -16.42 -2.92 -2.09
N GLU A 91 -16.96 -2.18 -1.13
CA GLU A 91 -17.08 -2.63 0.26
C GLU A 91 -17.96 -3.87 0.37
N LYS A 92 -19.14 -3.83 -0.25
CA LYS A 92 -20.10 -4.94 -0.27
C LYS A 92 -19.48 -6.20 -0.87
N ASP A 93 -18.77 -6.07 -2.00
CA ASP A 93 -18.28 -7.22 -2.75
C ASP A 93 -16.94 -7.75 -2.21
N SER A 94 -16.08 -6.87 -1.68
CA SER A 94 -14.69 -7.22 -1.32
C SER A 94 -14.49 -7.52 0.16
N PHE A 95 -15.28 -6.91 1.07
CA PHE A 95 -15.09 -7.12 2.50
C PHE A 95 -15.31 -8.58 2.93
N PRO A 96 -16.33 -9.31 2.44
CA PRO A 96 -16.48 -10.74 2.75
C PRO A 96 -15.24 -11.56 2.37
N TYR A 97 -14.69 -11.32 1.17
CA TYR A 97 -13.47 -11.98 0.71
C TYR A 97 -12.25 -11.65 1.60
N LEU A 98 -12.09 -10.39 2.01
CA LEU A 98 -11.01 -10.02 2.93
C LEU A 98 -11.15 -10.68 4.29
N CYS A 99 -12.37 -10.79 4.81
CA CYS A 99 -12.65 -11.47 6.08
C CYS A 99 -12.38 -12.98 6.00
N GLU A 100 -12.67 -13.61 4.85
CA GLU A 100 -12.34 -15.02 4.63
C GLU A 100 -10.82 -15.22 4.51
N LYS A 101 -10.15 -14.39 3.71
CA LYS A 101 -8.72 -14.56 3.38
C LYS A 101 -7.78 -14.15 4.52
N TYR A 102 -8.07 -13.05 5.19
CA TYR A 102 -7.21 -12.45 6.22
C TYR A 102 -7.87 -12.47 7.60
N GLY A 103 -8.88 -13.32 7.80
CA GLY A 103 -9.69 -13.35 9.01
C GLY A 103 -8.84 -13.51 10.27
N TYR A 104 -7.78 -14.33 10.22
CA TYR A 104 -6.86 -14.52 11.34
C TYR A 104 -6.12 -13.23 11.70
N GLU A 105 -5.48 -12.57 10.74
CA GLU A 105 -4.73 -11.34 10.96
C GLU A 105 -5.65 -10.20 11.40
N ILE A 106 -6.82 -10.08 10.77
CA ILE A 106 -7.85 -9.10 11.14
C ILE A 106 -8.31 -9.32 12.58
N HIS A 107 -8.54 -10.57 13.00
CA HIS A 107 -8.90 -10.87 14.39
C HIS A 107 -7.80 -10.51 15.39
N ASN A 108 -6.55 -10.47 14.95
CA ASN A 108 -5.38 -10.08 15.73
C ASN A 108 -5.03 -8.58 15.61
N GLY A 109 -5.89 -7.77 14.99
CA GLY A 109 -5.74 -6.30 14.95
C GLY A 109 -5.17 -5.74 13.65
N LEU A 110 -5.12 -6.51 12.57
CA LEU A 110 -4.88 -5.96 11.23
C LEU A 110 -6.10 -5.17 10.75
N GLY A 111 -5.87 -3.95 10.30
CA GLY A 111 -6.84 -3.21 9.47
C GLY A 111 -6.52 -3.42 7.99
N ILE A 112 -7.53 -3.59 7.14
CA ILE A 112 -7.34 -3.65 5.68
C ILE A 112 -8.26 -2.66 4.99
N ARG A 113 -7.76 -1.89 4.03
CA ARG A 113 -8.59 -1.02 3.19
C ARG A 113 -8.14 -1.02 1.74
N TYR A 114 -9.03 -0.62 0.85
CA TYR A 114 -8.71 -0.35 -0.54
C TYR A 114 -8.49 1.13 -0.78
N TRP A 115 -7.58 1.44 -1.70
CA TRP A 115 -7.39 2.80 -2.20
C TRP A 115 -7.39 2.81 -3.73
N PHE A 116 -8.34 3.52 -4.32
CA PHE A 116 -8.42 3.76 -5.75
C PHE A 116 -7.82 5.14 -6.04
N SER A 117 -6.63 5.15 -6.61
CA SER A 117 -5.86 6.36 -6.92
C SER A 117 -6.14 6.83 -8.35
N GLY A 118 -6.18 8.16 -8.55
CA GLY A 118 -6.49 8.81 -9.83
C GLY A 118 -7.82 9.55 -9.82
N SER A 119 -8.30 9.93 -11.01
CA SER A 119 -9.55 10.68 -11.17
C SER A 119 -10.76 9.86 -10.70
N GLY A 120 -11.64 10.48 -9.89
CA GLY A 120 -12.75 9.78 -9.23
C GLY A 120 -12.31 8.81 -8.12
N GLY A 121 -11.07 8.92 -7.65
CA GLY A 121 -10.50 8.04 -6.65
C GLY A 121 -11.14 8.16 -5.27
N PHE A 122 -11.03 7.10 -4.48
CA PHE A 122 -11.58 7.01 -3.13
C PHE A 122 -10.82 5.98 -2.29
N THR A 123 -11.06 6.00 -0.98
CA THR A 123 -10.59 4.99 -0.03
C THR A 123 -11.80 4.36 0.64
N THR A 124 -11.81 3.04 0.75
CA THR A 124 -12.87 2.32 1.47
C THR A 124 -12.72 2.54 2.97
N ASP A 125 -13.75 2.18 3.72
CA ASP A 125 -13.61 1.96 5.15
C ASP A 125 -12.58 0.85 5.42
N THR A 126 -12.08 0.84 6.64
CA THR A 126 -11.12 -0.18 7.07
C THR A 126 -11.89 -1.41 7.54
N VAL A 127 -11.61 -2.55 6.93
CA VAL A 127 -12.05 -3.86 7.40
C VAL A 127 -11.32 -4.16 8.70
N THR A 128 -12.10 -4.31 9.76
CA THR A 128 -11.64 -4.68 11.09
C THR A 128 -12.35 -5.96 11.54
N LYS A 129 -12.00 -6.45 12.73
CA LYS A 129 -12.69 -7.56 13.37
C LYS A 129 -14.20 -7.31 13.50
N GLU A 130 -14.59 -6.09 13.86
CA GLU A 130 -15.99 -5.70 14.04
C GLU A 130 -16.77 -5.79 12.72
N VAL A 131 -16.15 -5.35 11.63
CA VAL A 131 -16.71 -5.46 10.27
C VAL A 131 -16.88 -6.93 9.87
N CYS A 132 -15.88 -7.78 10.12
CA CYS A 132 -16.01 -9.20 9.78
C CYS A 132 -17.06 -9.93 10.62
N ASN A 133 -17.20 -9.57 11.90
CA ASN A 133 -18.23 -10.13 12.76
C ASN A 133 -19.64 -9.70 12.32
N SER A 134 -19.82 -8.47 11.81
CA SER A 134 -21.13 -8.02 11.33
C SER A 134 -21.57 -8.65 10.01
N LEU A 135 -20.61 -9.10 9.18
CA LEU A 135 -20.88 -9.77 7.89
C LEU A 135 -21.14 -11.28 8.03
N SER A 136 -20.83 -11.87 9.19
CA SER A 136 -20.99 -13.31 9.46
C SER A 136 -22.25 -13.64 10.29
N SER A 137 -23.01 -12.61 10.69
CA SER A 137 -24.26 -12.70 11.46
C SER A 137 -25.47 -12.65 10.54
#